data_AF-A0A8X6GFD4-F1
#
_entry.id   AF-A0A8X6GFD4-F1
#
_cell.length_a   1.000
_cell.length_b   1.000
_cell.length_c   1.000
_cell.angle_alpha   90.00
_cell.angle_beta   90.00
_cell.angle_gamma   90.00
#
_symmetry.space_group_name_H-M   'P 1'
#
loop_
_entity.id
_entity.type
_entity.pdbx_description
1 polymer ?
#
loop_
_entity_poly.entity_id
_entity_poly.type
_entity_poly.pdbx_seq_one_letter_code
_entity_poly.pdbx_strand_id
1 'polypeptide(L)'
;MYLMLDSGIRGGMCLVSKRYSKANNKYLDNFDEMSPSKFIISLDVNNLYGTAMAFYNLPESEFRFLNQKEIDKFDLMSVSSDSNVGYILEVDLFYPPELHSKHNSFPMAPQHESIMYDMLSPYQKKICEKLNIKINEKNKKLLNTFNEKKKLCSSLFKLTILY
;
A
#
# COMPACT_ATOMS: atom_id res chain seq x y z
N MET A 1 7.47 -6.73 21.50
CA MET A 1 7.49 -5.41 20.83
C MET A 1 8.31 -5.43 19.55
N TYR A 2 9.62 -5.72 19.60
CA TYR A 2 10.45 -5.78 18.38
C TYR A 2 9.83 -6.60 17.22
N LEU A 3 9.41 -7.84 17.48
CA LEU A 3 8.79 -8.69 16.45
C LEU A 3 7.49 -8.10 15.86
N MET A 4 6.69 -7.40 16.66
CA MET A 4 5.48 -6.71 16.19
C MET A 4 5.88 -5.56 15.26
N LEU A 5 6.89 -4.76 15.64
CA LEU A 5 7.40 -3.67 14.81
C LEU A 5 8.00 -4.18 13.50
N ASP A 6 8.86 -5.19 13.56
CA ASP A 6 9.45 -5.84 12.39
C ASP A 6 8.38 -6.40 11.44
N SER A 7 7.34 -7.03 12.01
CA SER A 7 6.19 -7.52 11.25
C SER A 7 5.36 -6.41 10.59
N GLY A 8 5.51 -5.15 11.01
CA GLY A 8 4.88 -3.97 10.45
C GLY A 8 5.73 -3.26 9.39
N ILE A 9 7.02 -3.57 9.27
CA ILE A 9 7.90 -2.95 8.27
C ILE A 9 7.45 -3.34 6.86
N ARG A 10 7.30 -2.35 5.98
CA ARG A 10 6.93 -2.51 4.57
C ARG A 10 7.88 -1.73 3.70
N GLY A 11 8.16 -2.26 2.51
CA GLY A 11 8.92 -1.56 1.47
C GLY A 11 8.07 -0.55 0.71
N GLY A 12 8.66 0.00 -0.36
CA GLY A 12 7.94 0.87 -1.28
C GLY A 12 6.77 0.17 -1.98
N MET A 13 5.68 0.90 -2.14
CA MET A 13 4.50 0.42 -2.84
C MET A 13 4.73 0.42 -4.35
N CYS A 14 4.55 -0.74 -4.99
CA CYS A 14 4.61 -0.87 -6.44
C CYS A 14 3.30 -1.47 -6.94
N LEU A 15 2.52 -0.67 -7.67
CA LEU A 15 1.21 -1.06 -8.16
C LEU A 15 0.99 -0.56 -9.59
N VAL A 16 0.42 -1.42 -10.43
CA VAL A 16 0.00 -1.07 -11.79
C VAL A 16 -1.51 -1.25 -11.90
N SER A 17 -2.26 -0.16 -11.80
CA SER A 17 -3.73 -0.16 -11.91
C SER A 17 -4.21 -0.26 -13.37
N LYS A 18 -3.42 0.23 -14.33
CA LYS A 18 -3.71 0.19 -15.77
C LYS A 18 -2.52 -0.38 -16.54
N ARG A 19 -2.72 -1.53 -17.20
CA ARG A 19 -1.66 -2.25 -17.92
C ARG A 19 -1.13 -1.54 -19.16
N TYR A 20 -1.98 -0.80 -19.86
CA TYR A 20 -1.59 -0.11 -21.08
C TYR A 20 -2.34 1.23 -21.22
N SER A 21 -1.60 2.26 -21.60
CA SER A 21 -2.13 3.58 -21.91
C SER A 21 -1.24 4.21 -22.97
N LYS A 22 -1.82 4.60 -24.10
CA LYS A 22 -1.15 5.40 -25.13
C LYS A 22 -1.59 6.86 -25.03
N ALA A 23 -0.67 7.81 -25.16
CA ALA A 23 -0.99 9.21 -25.29
C ALA A 23 -1.54 9.50 -26.71
N ASN A 24 -2.42 10.49 -26.83
CA ASN A 24 -2.92 11.02 -28.10
C ASN A 24 -3.01 12.54 -27.95
N ASN A 25 -1.98 13.28 -28.33
CA ASN A 25 -2.02 14.73 -28.21
C ASN A 25 -1.25 15.38 -29.37
N LYS A 26 -1.58 16.65 -29.63
CA LYS A 26 -1.07 17.45 -30.76
C LYS A 26 0.45 17.60 -30.85
N TYR A 27 1.20 17.19 -29.83
CA TYR A 27 2.66 17.25 -29.80
C TYR A 27 3.32 15.94 -30.27
N LEU A 28 2.53 14.93 -30.67
CA LEU A 28 3.01 13.64 -31.16
C LEU A 28 2.85 13.55 -32.68
N ASP A 29 3.84 12.97 -33.37
CA ASP A 29 3.81 12.80 -34.83
C ASP A 29 2.65 11.93 -35.33
N ASN A 30 2.13 11.05 -34.48
CA ASN A 30 1.00 10.16 -34.77
C ASN A 30 -0.31 10.60 -34.12
N PHE A 31 -0.48 11.90 -33.88
CA PHE A 31 -1.72 12.47 -33.36
C PHE A 31 -2.90 12.17 -34.28
N ASP A 32 -3.97 11.66 -33.69
CA ASP A 32 -5.25 11.40 -34.37
C ASP A 32 -6.29 12.43 -33.90
N GLU A 33 -6.66 13.33 -34.79
CA GLU A 33 -7.67 14.38 -34.56
C GLU A 33 -9.07 13.81 -34.31
N MET A 34 -9.36 12.59 -34.80
CA MET A 34 -10.65 11.93 -34.60
C MET A 34 -10.76 11.27 -33.22
N SER A 35 -9.64 11.09 -32.53
CA SER A 35 -9.58 10.47 -31.20
C SER A 35 -9.49 11.53 -30.09
N PRO A 36 -10.01 11.26 -28.88
CA PRO A 36 -9.90 12.19 -27.76
C PRO A 36 -8.45 12.55 -27.41
N SER A 37 -8.21 13.81 -27.07
CA SER A 37 -6.91 14.26 -26.58
C SER A 37 -6.59 13.64 -25.22
N LYS A 38 -5.36 13.15 -25.09
CA LYS A 38 -4.89 12.36 -23.96
C LYS A 38 -3.39 12.56 -23.73
N PHE A 39 -3.07 13.01 -22.52
CA PHE A 39 -1.71 13.18 -22.04
C PHE A 39 -1.39 12.11 -21.01
N ILE A 40 -0.10 11.80 -20.86
CA ILE A 40 0.42 10.96 -19.77
C ILE A 40 1.42 11.82 -19.03
N ILE A 41 1.22 11.97 -17.72
CA ILE A 41 2.12 12.70 -16.83
C ILE A 41 2.95 11.70 -16.03
N SER A 42 4.23 12.02 -15.84
CA SER A 42 5.12 11.32 -14.91
C SER A 42 5.39 12.26 -13.75
N LEU A 43 5.04 11.83 -12.54
CA LEU A 43 5.29 12.57 -11.31
C LEU A 43 6.29 11.79 -10.48
N ASP A 44 7.30 12.48 -9.95
CA ASP A 44 8.33 11.92 -9.08
C ASP A 44 8.59 12.88 -7.93
N VAL A 45 8.69 12.34 -6.72
CA VAL A 45 8.94 13.14 -5.50
C VAL A 45 10.44 13.12 -5.23
N ASN A 46 11.08 14.27 -5.40
CA ASN A 46 12.48 14.47 -5.06
C ASN A 46 12.71 14.16 -3.57
N ASN A 47 13.53 13.15 -3.28
CA ASN A 47 13.89 12.73 -1.92
C ASN A 47 12.68 12.34 -1.03
N LEU A 48 11.78 11.49 -1.54
CA LEU A 48 10.56 11.04 -0.84
C LEU A 48 10.78 10.67 0.64
N TYR A 49 11.79 9.84 0.96
CA TYR A 49 12.06 9.45 2.34
C TYR A 49 12.54 10.62 3.20
N GLY A 50 13.43 11.47 2.69
CA GLY A 50 13.89 12.66 3.41
C GLY A 50 12.75 13.67 3.65
N THR A 51 11.86 13.84 2.68
CA THR A 51 10.62 14.62 2.85
C THR A 51 9.78 14.04 3.98
N ALA A 52 9.55 12.73 3.98
CA ALA A 52 8.76 12.11 5.04
C ALA A 52 9.41 12.28 6.43
N MET A 53 10.73 12.14 6.53
CA MET A 53 11.48 12.33 7.78
C MET A 53 11.50 13.78 8.27
N ALA A 54 11.41 14.76 7.36
CA ALA A 54 11.45 16.18 7.71
C ALA A 54 10.08 16.74 8.13
N PHE A 55 8.99 16.19 7.59
CA PHE A 55 7.65 16.76 7.77
C PHE A 55 6.72 15.94 8.67
N TYR A 56 7.01 14.67 8.93
CA TYR A 56 6.17 13.83 9.78
C TYR A 56 6.85 13.49 11.10
N ASN A 57 6.06 13.42 12.17
CA ASN A 57 6.53 12.93 13.46
C ASN A 57 6.87 11.44 13.34
N LEU A 58 8.11 11.07 13.67
CA LEU A 58 8.57 9.69 13.69
C LEU A 58 8.72 9.20 15.13
N PRO A 59 8.37 7.94 15.42
CA PRO A 59 8.50 7.41 16.76
C PRO A 59 9.99 7.15 17.07
N GLU A 60 10.50 7.73 18.14
CA GLU A 60 11.93 7.67 18.50
C GLU A 60 12.18 6.80 19.75
N SER A 61 11.36 6.93 20.80
CA SER A 61 11.65 6.36 22.12
C SER A 61 10.38 6.10 22.95
N GLU A 62 10.55 5.68 24.22
CA GLU A 62 9.47 5.46 25.21
C GLU A 62 8.38 4.46 24.78
N PHE A 63 8.77 3.47 23.96
CA PHE A 63 7.85 2.44 23.53
C PHE A 63 7.39 1.58 24.71
N ARG A 64 6.07 1.48 24.89
CA ARG A 64 5.44 0.56 25.84
C ARG A 64 4.13 0.05 25.28
N PHE A 65 3.70 -1.12 25.77
CA PHE A 65 2.35 -1.57 25.55
C PHE A 65 1.37 -0.81 26.45
N LEU A 66 0.18 -0.56 25.92
CA LEU A 66 -0.96 -0.11 26.72
C LEU A 66 -1.47 -1.28 27.56
N ASN A 67 -1.87 -1.00 28.79
CA ASN A 67 -2.58 -1.97 29.61
C ASN A 67 -4.07 -2.03 29.21
N GLN A 68 -4.80 -3.05 29.69
CA GLN A 68 -6.19 -3.26 29.29
C GLN A 68 -7.09 -2.03 29.54
N LYS A 69 -6.93 -1.34 30.67
CA LYS A 69 -7.74 -0.15 30.99
C LYS A 69 -7.47 1.02 30.06
N GLU A 70 -6.23 1.14 29.57
CA GLU A 70 -5.86 2.15 28.57
C GLU A 70 -6.43 1.80 27.20
N ILE A 71 -6.38 0.51 26.82
CA ILE A 71 -6.97 0.00 25.57
C ILE A 71 -8.50 0.22 25.57
N ASP A 72 -9.18 -0.10 26.66
CA ASP A 72 -10.64 0.03 26.77
C ASP A 72 -11.10 1.50 26.65
N LYS A 73 -10.22 2.46 26.96
CA LYS A 73 -10.47 3.90 26.84
C LYS A 73 -9.92 4.51 25.55
N PHE A 74 -9.20 3.73 24.74
CA PHE A 74 -8.54 4.23 23.56
C PHE A 74 -9.58 4.50 22.47
N ASP A 75 -9.72 5.78 22.11
CA ASP A 75 -10.51 6.20 20.96
C ASP A 75 -9.58 6.54 19.79
N LEU A 76 -9.59 5.66 18.79
CA LEU A 76 -8.82 5.81 17.56
C LEU A 76 -9.08 7.14 16.85
N MET A 77 -10.33 7.59 16.84
CA MET A 77 -10.74 8.79 16.10
C MET A 77 -10.32 10.09 16.79
N SER A 78 -9.96 10.02 18.08
CA SER A 78 -9.48 11.15 18.86
C SER A 78 -7.99 11.44 18.68
N VAL A 79 -7.23 10.53 18.05
CA VAL A 79 -5.78 10.65 17.92
C VAL A 79 -5.42 11.73 16.89
N SER A 80 -4.77 12.79 17.35
CA SER A 80 -4.23 13.84 16.48
C SER A 80 -3.00 13.37 15.71
N SER A 81 -2.88 13.77 14.44
CA SER A 81 -1.71 13.49 13.60
C SER A 81 -0.43 14.17 14.09
N ASP A 82 -0.59 15.29 14.80
CA ASP A 82 0.51 16.16 15.21
C ASP A 82 0.83 15.99 16.71
N SER A 83 0.29 14.91 17.31
CA SER A 83 0.55 14.55 18.69
C SER A 83 2.03 14.18 18.90
N ASN A 84 2.57 14.55 20.06
CA ASN A 84 3.90 14.11 20.51
C ASN A 84 3.91 12.62 20.93
N VAL A 85 2.72 12.03 21.10
CA VAL A 85 2.56 10.59 21.39
C VAL A 85 1.93 9.93 20.17
N GLY A 86 2.67 9.00 19.57
CA GLY A 86 2.20 8.14 18.49
C GLY A 86 1.70 6.79 19.00
N TYR A 87 0.91 6.12 18.17
CA TYR A 87 0.36 4.79 18.47
C TYR A 87 0.65 3.84 17.32
N ILE A 88 0.96 2.60 17.67
CA ILE A 88 1.13 1.49 16.73
C ILE A 88 0.11 0.43 17.12
N LEU A 89 -0.74 0.06 16.16
CA LEU A 89 -1.83 -0.86 16.36
C LEU A 89 -1.50 -2.21 15.71
N GLU A 90 -1.79 -3.30 16.40
CA GLU A 90 -1.91 -4.63 15.82
C GLU A 90 -3.40 -4.99 15.81
N VAL A 91 -4.02 -5.07 14.62
CA VAL A 91 -5.47 -5.31 14.47
C VAL A 91 -5.77 -6.34 13.41
N ASP A 92 -6.94 -6.97 13.53
CA ASP A 92 -7.56 -7.65 12.40
C ASP A 92 -8.38 -6.63 11.60
N LEU A 93 -8.17 -6.59 10.28
CA LEU A 93 -8.79 -5.61 9.40
C LEU A 93 -9.66 -6.31 8.36
N PHE A 94 -10.96 -6.01 8.42
CA PHE A 94 -11.93 -6.34 7.38
C PHE A 94 -12.00 -5.22 6.34
N TYR A 95 -12.11 -5.58 5.06
CA TYR A 95 -12.22 -4.61 3.96
C TYR A 95 -13.62 -4.65 3.33
N PRO A 96 -14.49 -3.67 3.66
CA PRO A 96 -15.88 -3.70 3.22
C PRO A 96 -16.05 -3.76 1.69
N PRO A 97 -16.88 -4.67 1.14
CA PRO A 97 -17.09 -4.83 -0.30
C PRO A 97 -17.50 -3.55 -1.03
N GLU A 98 -18.26 -2.68 -0.40
CA GLU A 98 -18.71 -1.39 -0.95
C GLU A 98 -17.55 -0.45 -1.30
N LEU A 99 -16.37 -0.65 -0.69
CA LEU A 99 -15.17 0.15 -0.96
C LEU A 99 -14.34 -0.41 -2.12
N HIS A 100 -14.57 -1.65 -2.55
CA HIS A 100 -13.69 -2.33 -3.52
C HIS A 100 -13.65 -1.59 -4.86
N SER A 101 -14.81 -1.14 -5.36
CA SER A 101 -14.85 -0.37 -6.61
C SER A 101 -14.11 0.96 -6.51
N LYS A 102 -14.23 1.66 -5.37
CA LYS A 102 -13.61 2.96 -5.14
C LYS A 102 -12.09 2.84 -4.97
N HIS A 103 -11.64 1.76 -4.33
CA HIS A 103 -10.23 1.55 -3.99
C HIS A 103 -9.52 0.56 -4.93
N ASN A 104 -10.14 0.17 -6.05
CA ASN A 104 -9.57 -0.78 -7.01
C ASN A 104 -8.19 -0.34 -7.55
N SER A 105 -7.98 0.97 -7.69
CA SER A 105 -6.70 1.51 -8.15
C SER A 105 -5.61 1.49 -7.08
N PHE A 106 -5.96 1.38 -5.80
CA PHE A 106 -5.03 1.39 -4.67
C PHE A 106 -5.67 0.78 -3.41
N PRO A 107 -5.77 -0.56 -3.30
CA PRO A 107 -6.26 -1.19 -2.08
C PRO A 107 -5.36 -0.86 -0.90
N MET A 108 -5.95 -0.51 0.24
CA MET A 108 -5.20 -0.03 1.42
C MET A 108 -4.64 -1.19 2.26
N ALA A 109 -3.74 -0.86 3.19
CA ALA A 109 -3.13 -1.77 4.17
C ALA A 109 -2.41 -2.99 3.53
N PRO A 110 -1.36 -2.74 2.74
CA PRO A 110 -0.63 -3.80 2.06
C PRO A 110 0.08 -4.73 3.04
N GLN A 111 0.12 -6.02 2.73
CA GLN A 111 0.73 -7.04 3.59
C GLN A 111 1.64 -7.99 2.83
N HIS A 112 2.60 -8.55 3.55
CA HIS A 112 3.51 -9.55 3.01
C HIS A 112 2.82 -10.92 2.94
N GLU A 113 2.44 -11.33 1.74
CA GLU A 113 1.76 -12.58 1.45
C GLU A 113 2.59 -13.43 0.47
N SER A 114 2.49 -14.75 0.61
CA SER A 114 3.06 -15.68 -0.36
C SER A 114 2.08 -15.86 -1.52
N ILE A 115 2.56 -15.73 -2.75
CA ILE A 115 1.73 -15.95 -3.94
C ILE A 115 1.69 -17.44 -4.24
N MET A 116 0.51 -18.03 -4.19
CA MET A 116 0.27 -19.41 -4.57
C MET A 116 -0.01 -19.52 -6.08
N TYR A 117 0.23 -20.70 -6.67
CA TYR A 117 0.07 -20.90 -8.12
C TYR A 117 -1.38 -20.71 -8.59
N ASP A 118 -2.36 -21.08 -7.76
CA ASP A 118 -3.78 -20.92 -8.00
C ASP A 118 -4.20 -19.44 -8.13
N MET A 119 -3.56 -18.54 -7.38
CA MET A 119 -3.75 -17.08 -7.42
C MET A 119 -3.33 -16.44 -8.76
N LEU A 120 -2.55 -17.14 -9.58
CA LEU A 120 -2.09 -16.62 -10.86
C LEU A 120 -3.21 -16.60 -11.90
N SER A 121 -3.27 -15.52 -12.66
CA SER A 121 -4.14 -15.44 -13.84
C SER A 121 -3.75 -16.49 -14.90
N PRO A 122 -4.67 -16.90 -15.78
CA PRO A 122 -4.37 -17.86 -16.86
C PRO A 122 -3.18 -17.43 -17.74
N TYR A 123 -3.01 -16.12 -17.97
CA TYR A 123 -1.87 -15.59 -18.71
C TYR A 123 -0.55 -15.78 -17.95
N GLN A 124 -0.52 -15.48 -16.65
CA GLN A 124 0.67 -15.68 -15.83
C GLN A 124 1.07 -17.15 -15.75
N LYS A 125 0.10 -18.08 -15.65
CA LYS A 125 0.35 -19.53 -15.68
C LYS A 125 1.05 -19.96 -16.98
N LYS A 126 0.53 -19.53 -18.14
CA LYS A 126 1.16 -19.77 -19.46
C LYS A 126 2.59 -19.22 -19.55
N ILE A 127 2.85 -18.04 -18.98
CA ILE A 127 4.21 -17.46 -18.94
C ILE A 127 5.12 -18.30 -18.05
N CYS A 128 4.64 -18.77 -16.90
CA CYS A 128 5.41 -19.65 -16.02
C CYS A 128 5.80 -20.95 -16.72
N GLU A 129 4.86 -21.55 -17.46
CA GLU A 129 5.12 -22.75 -18.28
C GLU A 129 6.15 -22.47 -19.39
N LYS A 130 5.94 -21.39 -20.17
CA LYS A 130 6.82 -21.02 -21.29
C LYS A 130 8.26 -20.71 -20.85
N LEU A 131 8.42 -20.09 -19.69
CA LEU A 131 9.73 -19.67 -19.16
C LEU A 131 10.29 -20.64 -18.10
N ASN A 132 9.59 -21.76 -17.84
CA ASN A 132 9.94 -22.73 -16.80
C ASN A 132 10.15 -22.08 -15.40
N ILE A 133 9.29 -21.13 -15.05
CA ILE A 133 9.34 -20.44 -13.75
C ILE A 133 8.61 -21.28 -12.71
N LYS A 134 9.32 -21.58 -11.61
CA LYS A 134 8.74 -22.22 -10.42
C LYS A 134 8.33 -21.15 -9.41
N ILE A 135 7.07 -21.19 -8.97
CA ILE A 135 6.58 -20.31 -7.91
C ILE A 135 7.17 -20.76 -6.58
N ASN A 136 7.78 -19.83 -5.85
CA ASN A 136 8.38 -20.09 -4.54
C ASN A 136 7.47 -19.53 -3.44
N GLU A 137 6.82 -20.42 -2.72
CA GLU A 137 5.91 -20.11 -1.62
C GLU A 137 6.61 -19.47 -0.41
N LYS A 138 7.94 -19.58 -0.31
CA LYS A 138 8.73 -18.94 0.76
C LYS A 138 8.94 -17.44 0.51
N ASN A 139 8.82 -17.00 -0.75
CA ASN A 139 9.06 -15.61 -1.11
C ASN A 139 7.78 -14.79 -0.94
N LYS A 140 7.68 -14.12 0.20
CA LYS A 140 6.59 -13.16 0.45
C LYS A 140 6.74 -11.94 -0.45
N LYS A 141 5.62 -11.45 -0.96
CA LYS A 141 5.50 -10.22 -1.75
C LYS A 141 4.60 -9.26 -1.01
N LEU A 142 4.87 -7.97 -1.15
CA LEU A 142 4.00 -6.92 -0.64
C LEU A 142 2.80 -6.79 -1.57
N LEU A 143 1.61 -7.15 -1.10
CA LEU A 143 0.40 -7.18 -1.92
C LEU A 143 -0.65 -6.19 -1.42
N ASN A 144 -1.29 -5.49 -2.36
CA ASN A 144 -2.51 -4.74 -2.14
C ASN A 144 -3.70 -5.63 -2.47
N THR A 145 -4.32 -6.23 -1.45
CA THR A 145 -5.47 -7.11 -1.61
C THR A 145 -6.65 -6.59 -0.80
N PHE A 146 -7.87 -6.94 -1.23
CA PHE A 146 -9.09 -6.73 -0.45
C PHE A 146 -9.34 -7.86 0.57
N ASN A 147 -8.42 -8.82 0.66
CA ASN A 147 -8.51 -9.91 1.61
C ASN A 147 -8.50 -9.37 3.04
N GLU A 148 -9.17 -10.10 3.94
CA GLU A 148 -9.05 -9.88 5.37
C GLU A 148 -7.59 -9.97 5.79
N LYS A 149 -7.19 -9.06 6.67
CA LYS A 149 -5.83 -9.01 7.22
C LYS A 149 -5.90 -9.41 8.68
N LYS A 150 -5.01 -10.30 9.09
CA LYS A 150 -4.89 -10.73 10.49
C LYS A 150 -3.59 -10.19 11.07
N LYS A 151 -3.64 -9.68 12.30
CA LYS A 151 -2.48 -9.10 13.00
C LYS A 151 -1.73 -8.06 12.16
N LEU A 152 -2.48 -7.17 11.51
CA LEU A 152 -1.91 -6.06 10.77
C LEU A 152 -1.29 -5.08 11.76
N CYS A 153 0.04 -4.97 11.75
CA CYS A 153 0.76 -3.92 12.46
C CYS A 153 0.82 -2.65 11.60
N SER A 154 0.22 -1.56 12.07
CA SER A 154 0.23 -0.26 11.40
C SER A 154 0.41 0.88 12.41
N SER A 155 1.24 1.85 12.05
CA SER A 155 1.35 3.11 12.79
C SER A 155 0.26 4.09 12.38
N LEU A 156 -0.19 4.89 13.34
CA LEU A 156 -1.15 5.97 13.10
C LEU A 156 -0.39 7.26 12.78
N PHE A 157 -0.03 7.41 11.51
CA PHE A 157 0.44 8.68 10.95
C PHE A 157 -0.48 9.08 9.82
N LYS A 158 -0.93 10.34 9.82
CA LYS A 158 -1.74 10.87 8.72
C LYS A 158 -0.82 11.22 7.55
N LEU A 159 -0.73 10.33 6.57
CA LEU A 159 -0.20 10.70 5.25
C LEU A 159 -1.25 11.56 4.55
N THR A 160 -1.12 12.87 4.64
CA THR A 160 -1.81 13.77 3.71
C THR A 160 -1.12 13.63 2.35
N ILE A 161 -1.78 12.94 1.41
CA ILE A 161 -1.40 13.03 0.00
C ILE A 161 -1.76 14.44 -0.44
N LEU A 162 -0.74 15.28 -0.65
CA LEU A 162 -0.91 16.58 -1.27
C LEU A 162 -1.29 16.33 -2.74
N TYR A 163 -2.48 16.79 -3.12
CA TYR A 163 -2.92 16.86 -4.52
C TYR A 163 -2.38 18.14 -5.17
#